data_AF-A0A953Z7T5-F1
#
_entry.id   AF-A0A953Z7T5-F1
#
_cell.length_a   1.000
_cell.length_b   1.000
_cell.length_c   1.000
_cell.angle_alpha   90.00
_cell.angle_beta   90.00
_cell.angle_gamma   90.00
#
_symmetry.space_group_name_H-M   'P 1'
#
loop_
_entity.id
_entity.type
_entity.pdbx_description
1 polymer ?
#
loop_
_entity_poly.entity_id
_entity_poly.type
_entity_poly.pdbx_seq_one_letter_code
_entity_poly.pdbx_strand_id
1 'polypeptide(L)'
;MPPANAADRKPPATRRWFALVALTIATLVALGIAELALRVLDIPATPKQFEFLDPDNTVSELFGANAGIFTYDPDLLWKLDPNTELYAANELGLRGWLPRRPKAPTDVRIAFLGDSCTFGYNVAYEETYAPLVEQRLQAAHEDRCIESILAAMVGHSSQQHLVLYQDQIARYEPDITVVYAAAWNDYLASVGMTDAERYAERHAWRLQRMLYRAIGLDRATEASTPEMQSRLKAGEAPFGRRVSKQELRANLEGIQTVADRIGSQVVCILPPLPEKTMDERKYALDYRAVLVEYAQAHGLPVVDGTGVFDSYRRARLDAGETPAPLFLDWVHPSVLGHRLLADAVFDALAPLIPDRPNPETPSIRLDSFEPHEVAALSGAAIEIHGSGFDRPQAFDRVWIGGGWVHDAHVVDATRIRGTVPLLPVGQHDVRIITRAGVVHAGASLAVTPPPAQHPITAEVRTVDG
;
A
#
# COMPACT_ATOMS: atom_id res chain seq x y z
N MET A 1 -42.60 29.13 75.57
CA MET A 1 -42.03 29.36 74.22
C MET A 1 -41.21 28.14 73.82
N PRO A 2 -41.61 27.37 72.79
CA PRO A 2 -40.66 26.54 72.06
C PRO A 2 -40.11 27.35 70.86
N PRO A 3 -38.84 27.20 70.47
CA PRO A 3 -38.33 27.78 69.24
C PRO A 3 -38.85 26.96 68.05
N ALA A 4 -39.55 27.62 67.11
CA ALA A 4 -39.94 27.00 65.86
C ALA A 4 -38.76 27.03 64.87
N ASN A 5 -38.22 25.83 64.64
CA ASN A 5 -37.38 25.33 63.55
C ASN A 5 -36.91 26.33 62.48
N ALA A 6 -35.60 26.61 62.50
CA ALA A 6 -34.84 27.03 61.33
C ALA A 6 -34.60 25.81 60.41
N ALA A 7 -35.61 25.37 59.67
CA ALA A 7 -35.44 24.30 58.69
C ALA A 7 -36.41 24.47 57.52
N ASP A 8 -36.03 25.33 56.56
CA ASP A 8 -36.25 25.15 55.11
C ASP A 8 -36.01 26.46 54.34
N ARG A 9 -34.81 27.05 54.46
CA ARG A 9 -34.37 28.05 53.49
C ARG A 9 -33.73 27.32 52.32
N LYS A 10 -34.54 27.04 51.28
CA LYS A 10 -34.03 26.56 49.99
C LYS A 10 -32.88 27.51 49.55
N PRO A 11 -31.69 26.99 49.21
CA PRO A 11 -30.57 27.84 48.85
C PRO A 11 -30.95 28.75 47.67
N PRO A 12 -30.50 30.02 47.67
CA PRO A 12 -30.83 30.96 46.60
C PRO A 12 -30.45 30.37 45.25
N ALA A 13 -31.27 30.63 44.21
CA ALA A 13 -31.12 30.04 42.89
C ALA A 13 -29.70 30.19 42.31
N THR A 14 -29.00 31.27 42.66
CA THR A 14 -27.60 31.53 42.31
C THR A 14 -26.62 30.49 42.87
N ARG A 15 -26.79 30.05 44.12
CA ARG A 15 -25.92 29.04 44.76
C ARG A 15 -26.13 27.64 44.15
N ARG A 16 -27.36 27.33 43.74
CA ARG A 16 -27.67 26.10 42.98
C ARG A 16 -27.02 26.15 41.59
N TRP A 17 -27.05 27.31 40.94
CA TRP A 17 -26.40 27.46 39.65
C TRP A 17 -24.88 27.29 39.74
N PHE A 18 -24.21 27.94 40.70
CA PHE A 18 -22.78 27.73 40.92
C PHE A 18 -22.41 26.28 41.25
N ALA A 19 -23.24 25.58 42.04
CA ALA A 19 -23.02 24.16 42.34
C ALA A 19 -23.13 23.27 41.09
N LEU A 20 -24.10 23.55 40.21
CA LEU A 20 -24.25 22.83 38.95
C LEU A 20 -23.08 23.13 38.01
N VAL A 21 -22.65 24.40 37.87
CA VAL A 21 -21.46 24.76 37.07
C VAL A 21 -20.22 24.05 37.60
N ALA A 22 -19.98 24.11 38.91
CA ALA A 22 -18.82 23.48 39.53
C ALA A 22 -18.84 21.96 39.36
N LEU A 23 -20.00 21.32 39.50
CA LEU A 23 -20.17 19.90 39.25
C LEU A 23 -19.88 19.55 37.78
N THR A 24 -20.46 20.29 36.83
CA THR A 24 -20.20 20.11 35.40
C THR A 24 -18.72 20.24 35.08
N ILE A 25 -18.05 21.29 35.58
CA ILE A 25 -16.61 21.48 35.39
C ILE A 25 -15.82 20.31 36.00
N ALA A 26 -16.13 19.92 37.23
CA ALA A 26 -15.46 18.80 37.89
C ALA A 26 -15.65 17.48 37.12
N THR A 27 -16.85 17.22 36.58
CA THR A 27 -17.12 16.05 35.74
C THR A 27 -16.33 16.12 34.43
N LEU A 28 -16.29 17.26 33.73
CA LEU A 28 -15.52 17.41 32.51
C LEU A 28 -14.02 17.24 32.75
N VAL A 29 -13.49 17.78 33.86
CA VAL A 29 -12.09 17.59 34.27
C VAL A 29 -11.80 16.12 34.59
N ALA A 30 -12.69 15.44 35.33
CA ALA A 30 -12.52 14.02 35.65
C ALA A 30 -12.54 13.13 34.38
N LEU A 31 -13.44 13.40 33.44
CA LEU A 31 -13.48 12.71 32.14
C LEU A 31 -12.21 13.00 31.33
N GLY A 32 -11.72 14.24 31.34
CA GLY A 32 -10.46 14.62 30.69
C GLY A 32 -9.25 13.90 31.28
N ILE A 33 -9.17 13.80 32.61
CA ILE A 33 -8.11 13.06 33.31
C ILE A 33 -8.19 11.57 32.98
N ALA A 34 -9.39 10.98 32.97
CA ALA A 34 -9.57 9.58 32.62
C ALA A 34 -9.18 9.29 31.16
N GLU A 35 -9.59 10.11 30.19
CA GLU A 35 -9.13 9.97 28.79
C GLU A 35 -7.60 10.12 28.68
N LEU A 36 -7.00 11.08 29.39
CA LEU A 36 -5.56 11.26 29.41
C LEU A 36 -4.85 10.05 30.04
N ALA A 37 -5.37 9.49 31.12
CA ALA A 37 -4.82 8.29 31.73
C ALA A 37 -4.88 7.10 30.76
N LEU A 38 -6.01 6.91 30.05
CA LEU A 38 -6.12 5.86 29.04
C LEU A 38 -5.16 6.08 27.86
N ARG A 39 -4.87 7.34 27.48
CA ARG A 39 -3.84 7.68 26.49
C ARG A 39 -2.43 7.32 26.95
N VAL A 40 -2.07 7.71 28.17
CA VAL A 40 -0.74 7.47 28.75
C VAL A 40 -0.49 5.98 28.95
N LEU A 41 -1.53 5.20 29.29
CA LEU A 41 -1.45 3.75 29.45
C LEU A 41 -1.50 2.98 28.12
N ASP A 42 -1.53 3.68 26.98
CA ASP A 42 -1.67 3.10 25.64
C ASP A 42 -2.85 2.11 25.51
N ILE A 43 -3.94 2.39 26.25
CA ILE A 43 -5.18 1.64 26.12
C ILE A 43 -5.86 2.14 24.84
N PRO A 44 -6.01 1.34 23.80
CA PRO A 44 -6.46 1.80 22.49
C PRO A 44 -7.95 2.20 22.51
N ALA A 45 -8.30 3.21 21.70
CA ALA A 45 -9.68 3.70 21.60
C ALA A 45 -10.60 2.70 20.90
N THR A 46 -10.07 1.98 19.93
CA THR A 46 -10.68 0.81 19.28
C THR A 46 -10.15 -0.48 19.89
N PRO A 47 -10.87 -1.61 19.79
CA PRO A 47 -10.18 -2.89 19.93
C PRO A 47 -9.01 -2.90 18.94
N LYS A 48 -7.85 -3.43 19.36
CA LYS A 48 -6.71 -3.76 18.47
C LYS A 48 -7.06 -4.85 17.46
N GLN A 49 -8.33 -5.00 17.10
CA GLN A 49 -8.89 -6.13 16.37
C GLN A 49 -9.66 -5.51 15.21
N PHE A 50 -9.01 -5.47 14.05
CA PHE A 50 -9.73 -5.31 12.80
C PHE A 50 -10.19 -6.70 12.37
N GLU A 51 -11.49 -6.88 12.26
CA GLU A 51 -12.11 -8.13 11.84
C GLU A 51 -12.64 -8.01 10.42
N PHE A 52 -12.44 -9.05 9.63
CA PHE A 52 -12.91 -9.16 8.27
C PHE A 52 -13.31 -10.59 7.94
N LEU A 53 -13.94 -10.79 6.80
CA LEU A 53 -14.30 -12.12 6.32
C LEU A 53 -13.19 -12.70 5.45
N ASP A 54 -12.78 -13.93 5.77
CA ASP A 54 -11.92 -14.73 4.90
C ASP A 54 -12.70 -15.26 3.67
N PRO A 55 -12.03 -15.94 2.71
CA PRO A 55 -12.69 -16.49 1.53
C PRO A 55 -13.79 -17.52 1.82
N ASP A 56 -13.86 -18.08 3.03
CA ASP A 56 -14.89 -19.02 3.47
C ASP A 56 -16.02 -18.34 4.27
N ASN A 57 -16.03 -16.99 4.29
CA ASN A 57 -16.94 -16.15 5.07
C ASN A 57 -16.86 -16.38 6.58
N THR A 58 -15.70 -16.79 7.08
CA THR A 58 -15.43 -16.88 8.51
C THR A 58 -14.79 -15.58 8.98
N VAL A 59 -15.18 -15.12 10.18
CA VAL A 59 -14.57 -13.94 10.78
C VAL A 59 -13.13 -14.25 11.15
N SER A 60 -12.23 -13.44 10.61
CA SER A 60 -10.79 -13.47 10.85
C SER A 60 -10.34 -12.16 11.47
N GLU A 61 -9.40 -12.24 12.41
CA GLU A 61 -8.81 -11.09 13.08
C GLU A 61 -7.45 -10.76 12.45
N LEU A 62 -7.32 -9.53 11.94
CA LEU A 62 -6.13 -9.06 11.23
C LEU A 62 -4.87 -9.17 12.08
N PHE A 63 -4.87 -8.61 13.28
CA PHE A 63 -3.66 -8.49 14.10
C PHE A 63 -3.32 -9.78 14.86
N GLY A 64 -4.30 -10.66 15.09
CA GLY A 64 -4.06 -11.96 15.72
C GLY A 64 -3.27 -12.88 14.80
N ALA A 65 -3.84 -13.19 13.62
CA ALA A 65 -3.20 -14.10 12.66
C ALA A 65 -1.92 -13.52 12.01
N ASN A 66 -1.76 -12.20 12.01
CA ASN A 66 -0.64 -11.49 11.38
C ASN A 66 0.18 -10.67 12.39
N ALA A 67 0.28 -11.14 13.63
CA ALA A 67 1.08 -10.50 14.67
C ALA A 67 2.54 -10.32 14.20
N GLY A 68 3.06 -9.10 14.30
CA GLY A 68 4.41 -8.74 13.83
C GLY A 68 4.52 -8.44 12.33
N ILE A 69 3.42 -8.53 11.57
CA ILE A 69 3.34 -8.08 10.18
C ILE A 69 2.62 -6.74 10.10
N PHE A 70 1.48 -6.61 10.76
CA PHE A 70 0.69 -5.37 10.78
C PHE A 70 0.60 -4.79 12.18
N THR A 71 0.56 -3.46 12.25
CA THR A 71 0.30 -2.71 13.47
C THR A 71 -0.82 -1.70 13.25
N TYR A 72 -1.50 -1.32 14.32
CA TYR A 72 -2.62 -0.38 14.25
C TYR A 72 -2.12 1.00 13.82
N ASP A 73 -2.89 1.64 12.94
CA ASP A 73 -2.69 3.02 12.53
C ASP A 73 -4.01 3.79 12.67
N PRO A 74 -4.06 4.93 13.37
CA PRO A 74 -5.31 5.65 13.59
C PRO A 74 -5.89 6.27 12.31
N ASP A 75 -5.05 6.50 11.30
CA ASP A 75 -5.46 7.15 10.06
C ASP A 75 -5.76 6.10 8.98
N LEU A 76 -4.96 5.04 8.86
CA LEU A 76 -5.16 3.98 7.86
C LEU A 76 -5.87 2.73 8.38
N LEU A 77 -6.23 2.69 9.67
CA LEU A 77 -6.68 1.53 10.44
C LEU A 77 -5.56 0.51 10.72
N TRP A 78 -4.69 0.25 9.75
CA TRP A 78 -3.46 -0.53 9.94
C TRP A 78 -2.39 -0.16 8.92
N LYS A 79 -1.15 -0.55 9.23
CA LYS A 79 0.02 -0.46 8.35
C LYS A 79 0.99 -1.60 8.67
N LEU A 80 2.08 -1.73 7.91
CA LEU A 80 3.14 -2.66 8.25
C LEU A 80 3.77 -2.30 9.59
N ASP A 81 4.05 -3.30 10.41
CA ASP A 81 4.90 -3.15 11.57
C ASP A 81 6.31 -2.75 11.09
N PRO A 82 6.91 -1.67 11.60
CA PRO A 82 8.25 -1.26 11.18
C PRO A 82 9.34 -2.29 11.51
N ASN A 83 9.06 -3.25 12.39
CA ASN A 83 9.96 -4.34 12.75
C ASN A 83 9.62 -5.66 12.04
N THR A 84 8.71 -5.65 11.07
CA THR A 84 8.39 -6.86 10.31
C THR A 84 9.61 -7.33 9.52
N GLU A 85 9.92 -8.62 9.58
CA GLU A 85 10.99 -9.24 8.78
C GLU A 85 10.47 -9.75 7.43
N LEU A 86 9.14 -9.78 7.24
CA LEU A 86 8.51 -10.34 6.04
C LEU A 86 8.52 -9.37 4.85
N TYR A 87 8.44 -8.07 5.13
CA TYR A 87 8.33 -7.03 4.11
C TYR A 87 9.27 -5.86 4.42
N ALA A 88 9.85 -5.26 3.39
CA ALA A 88 10.55 -3.99 3.51
C ALA A 88 9.53 -2.87 3.76
N ALA A 89 9.31 -2.51 5.03
CA ALA A 89 8.41 -1.43 5.43
C ALA A 89 9.15 -0.08 5.41
N ASN A 90 8.55 0.94 4.77
CA ASN A 90 9.05 2.32 4.83
C ASN A 90 8.46 3.12 6.00
N GLU A 91 8.85 4.38 6.11
CA GLU A 91 8.43 5.30 7.17
C GLU A 91 6.91 5.58 7.21
N LEU A 92 6.17 5.30 6.13
CA LEU A 92 4.70 5.37 6.11
C LEU A 92 4.04 4.04 6.53
N GLY A 93 4.84 3.01 6.79
CA GLY A 93 4.37 1.64 7.02
C GLY A 93 3.79 0.99 5.76
N LEU A 94 4.23 1.42 4.58
CA LEU A 94 3.92 0.79 3.29
C LEU A 94 5.09 -0.11 2.86
N ARG A 95 4.84 -1.04 1.94
CA ARG A 95 5.89 -1.88 1.36
C ARG A 95 6.71 -1.11 0.33
N GLY A 96 8.03 -1.32 0.32
CA GLY A 96 8.94 -0.74 -0.68
C GLY A 96 9.49 0.62 -0.25
N TRP A 97 9.97 1.41 -1.20
CA TRP A 97 10.69 2.66 -0.93
C TRP A 97 9.92 3.89 -1.39
N LEU A 98 10.08 4.99 -0.65
CA LEU A 98 9.51 6.29 -0.99
C LEU A 98 10.57 7.17 -1.68
N PRO A 99 10.14 8.12 -2.53
CA PRO A 99 11.04 9.13 -3.07
C PRO A 99 11.74 9.91 -1.96
N ARG A 100 13.07 9.85 -1.92
CA ARG A 100 13.89 10.45 -0.85
C ARG A 100 14.16 11.95 -1.02
N ARG A 101 13.90 12.47 -2.21
CA ARG A 101 14.21 13.86 -2.60
C ARG A 101 12.98 14.60 -3.10
N PRO A 102 12.97 15.94 -3.09
CA PRO A 102 11.98 16.71 -3.84
C PRO A 102 12.00 16.36 -5.33
N LYS A 103 10.83 16.45 -5.96
CA LYS A 103 10.67 16.17 -7.39
C LYS A 103 11.43 17.20 -8.23
N ALA A 104 12.30 16.75 -9.12
CA ALA A 104 12.95 17.61 -10.10
C ALA A 104 12.01 17.87 -11.29
N PRO A 105 12.23 18.95 -12.07
CA PRO A 105 11.36 19.30 -13.19
C PRO A 105 11.18 18.18 -14.22
N THR A 106 12.20 17.36 -14.46
CA THR A 106 12.19 16.26 -15.44
C THR A 106 11.66 14.95 -14.87
N ASP A 107 11.59 14.80 -13.54
CA ASP A 107 11.18 13.55 -12.91
C ASP A 107 9.72 13.23 -13.20
N VAL A 108 9.44 11.94 -13.23
CA VAL A 108 8.09 11.40 -13.32
C VAL A 108 7.83 10.50 -12.12
N ARG A 109 6.74 10.77 -11.42
CA ARG A 109 6.29 9.97 -10.28
C ARG A 109 4.98 9.29 -10.57
N ILE A 110 4.90 8.01 -10.23
CA ILE A 110 3.73 7.18 -10.49
C ILE A 110 3.26 6.58 -9.17
N ALA A 111 2.09 6.97 -8.69
CA ALA A 111 1.46 6.38 -7.52
C ALA A 111 0.61 5.19 -7.93
N PHE A 112 0.80 4.04 -7.27
CA PHE A 112 -0.02 2.84 -7.46
C PHE A 112 -0.89 2.63 -6.23
N LEU A 113 -2.16 3.04 -6.31
CA LEU A 113 -3.16 2.86 -5.25
C LEU A 113 -3.81 1.48 -5.38
N GLY A 114 -3.80 0.69 -4.31
CA GLY A 114 -4.52 -0.58 -4.32
C GLY A 114 -4.46 -1.40 -3.05
N ASP A 115 -4.89 -2.64 -3.19
CA ASP A 115 -5.04 -3.60 -2.09
C ASP A 115 -3.91 -4.65 -2.11
N SER A 116 -4.17 -5.85 -1.60
CA SER A 116 -3.22 -6.97 -1.57
C SER A 116 -2.75 -7.40 -2.97
N CYS A 117 -3.56 -7.21 -4.02
CA CYS A 117 -3.17 -7.53 -5.39
C CYS A 117 -2.14 -6.53 -5.91
N THR A 118 -2.24 -5.25 -5.57
CA THR A 118 -1.22 -4.23 -5.89
C THR A 118 0.01 -4.40 -5.02
N PHE A 119 -0.19 -4.64 -3.72
CA PHE A 119 0.87 -4.91 -2.74
C PHE A 119 1.75 -6.10 -3.14
N GLY A 120 1.21 -7.05 -3.92
CA GLY A 120 1.89 -8.27 -4.32
C GLY A 120 1.97 -9.29 -3.19
N TYR A 121 0.82 -9.62 -2.61
CA TYR A 121 0.73 -10.66 -1.58
C TYR A 121 1.33 -11.97 -2.09
N ASN A 122 2.27 -12.55 -1.33
CA ASN A 122 3.07 -13.72 -1.71
C ASN A 122 3.87 -13.60 -3.02
N VAL A 123 4.19 -12.37 -3.44
CA VAL A 123 5.07 -12.07 -4.58
C VAL A 123 6.23 -11.21 -4.08
N ALA A 124 7.45 -11.48 -4.57
CA ALA A 124 8.63 -10.66 -4.25
C ALA A 124 8.42 -9.21 -4.73
N TYR A 125 8.97 -8.22 -4.02
CA TYR A 125 8.64 -6.81 -4.30
C TYR A 125 8.97 -6.45 -5.75
N GLU A 126 10.17 -6.83 -6.21
CA GLU A 126 10.71 -6.60 -7.54
C GLU A 126 9.91 -7.30 -8.64
N GLU A 127 9.10 -8.30 -8.30
CA GLU A 127 8.24 -9.03 -9.22
C GLU A 127 6.79 -8.52 -9.23
N THR A 128 6.46 -7.55 -8.37
CA THR A 128 5.17 -6.86 -8.43
C THR A 128 5.11 -5.92 -9.63
N TYR A 129 3.91 -5.60 -10.10
CA TYR A 129 3.78 -4.90 -11.38
C TYR A 129 4.25 -3.45 -11.32
N ALA A 130 4.19 -2.79 -10.15
CA ALA A 130 4.61 -1.41 -9.99
C ALA A 130 6.13 -1.18 -10.25
N PRO A 131 7.06 -1.90 -9.59
CA PRO A 131 8.49 -1.80 -9.90
C PRO A 131 8.84 -2.32 -11.31
N LEU A 132 8.12 -3.32 -11.83
CA LEU A 132 8.31 -3.76 -13.22
C LEU A 132 7.93 -2.66 -14.23
N VAL A 133 6.86 -1.91 -13.97
CA VAL A 133 6.47 -0.73 -14.76
C VAL A 133 7.49 0.39 -14.61
N GLU A 134 7.98 0.69 -13.40
CA GLU A 134 9.06 1.66 -13.16
C GLU A 134 10.29 1.32 -14.01
N GLN A 135 10.76 0.08 -13.93
CA GLN A 135 11.94 -0.38 -14.67
C GLN A 135 11.78 -0.18 -16.18
N ARG A 136 10.62 -0.53 -16.74
CA ARG A 136 10.36 -0.44 -18.18
C ARG A 136 10.23 0.99 -18.66
N LEU A 137 9.52 1.84 -17.90
CA LEU A 137 9.43 3.27 -18.20
C LEU A 137 10.79 3.95 -18.05
N GLN A 138 11.57 3.61 -17.03
CA GLN A 138 12.92 4.14 -16.84
C GLN A 138 13.84 3.74 -18.02
N ALA A 139 13.70 2.53 -18.55
CA ALA A 139 14.44 2.09 -19.73
C ALA A 139 13.98 2.78 -21.03
N ALA A 140 12.70 3.13 -21.15
CA ALA A 140 12.16 3.87 -22.29
C ALA A 140 12.46 5.38 -22.23
N HIS A 141 12.76 5.92 -21.04
CA HIS A 141 12.98 7.34 -20.78
C HIS A 141 14.30 7.55 -20.03
N GLU A 142 15.41 7.30 -20.71
CA GLU A 142 16.76 7.43 -20.14
C GLU A 142 17.20 8.88 -19.88
N ASP A 143 16.39 9.90 -20.13
CA ASP A 143 16.76 11.31 -19.93
C ASP A 143 16.25 11.89 -18.60
N ARG A 144 15.55 11.08 -17.80
CA ARG A 144 14.85 11.49 -16.58
C ARG A 144 14.78 10.37 -15.54
N CYS A 145 14.40 10.72 -14.32
CA CYS A 145 14.14 9.76 -13.26
C CYS A 145 12.65 9.37 -13.24
N ILE A 146 12.36 8.08 -13.34
CA ILE A 146 11.04 7.52 -13.10
C ILE A 146 11.03 6.88 -11.71
N GLU A 147 10.07 7.26 -10.86
CA GLU A 147 9.90 6.70 -9.53
C GLU A 147 8.47 6.22 -9.32
N SER A 148 8.30 4.98 -8.88
CA SER A 148 7.02 4.44 -8.43
C SER A 148 6.85 4.59 -6.93
N ILE A 149 5.61 4.84 -6.50
CA ILE A 149 5.18 4.80 -5.10
C ILE A 149 4.13 3.70 -4.98
N LEU A 150 4.50 2.59 -4.35
CA LEU A 150 3.57 1.50 -4.07
C LEU A 150 2.68 1.86 -2.87
N ALA A 151 1.57 2.53 -3.14
CA ALA A 151 0.60 2.98 -2.16
C ALA A 151 -0.53 1.94 -1.98
N ALA A 152 -0.12 0.74 -1.58
CA ALA A 152 -1.00 -0.40 -1.43
C ALA A 152 -0.77 -1.17 -0.13
N MET A 153 -1.82 -1.86 0.34
CA MET A 153 -1.78 -2.62 1.58
C MET A 153 -2.77 -3.78 1.55
N VAL A 154 -2.40 -4.88 2.18
CA VAL A 154 -3.27 -6.05 2.33
C VAL A 154 -4.56 -5.66 3.08
N GLY A 155 -5.70 -6.01 2.50
CA GLY A 155 -7.02 -5.77 3.09
C GLY A 155 -7.59 -4.36 2.93
N HIS A 156 -6.86 -3.41 2.35
CA HIS A 156 -7.38 -2.06 2.11
C HIS A 156 -8.58 -2.10 1.14
N SER A 157 -9.57 -1.25 1.40
CA SER A 157 -10.66 -0.94 0.47
C SER A 157 -10.42 0.42 -0.18
N SER A 158 -11.30 0.82 -1.11
CA SER A 158 -11.26 2.15 -1.72
C SER A 158 -11.32 3.29 -0.70
N GLN A 159 -11.89 3.07 0.49
CA GLN A 159 -11.91 4.08 1.56
C GLN A 159 -10.50 4.36 2.06
N GLN A 160 -9.71 3.32 2.34
CA GLN A 160 -8.30 3.50 2.71
C GLN A 160 -7.48 4.03 1.54
N HIS A 161 -7.78 3.67 0.29
CA HIS A 161 -7.06 4.21 -0.88
C HIS A 161 -7.19 5.74 -0.95
N LEU A 162 -8.40 6.28 -0.78
CA LEU A 162 -8.65 7.72 -0.77
C LEU A 162 -7.89 8.42 0.36
N VAL A 163 -7.99 7.89 1.59
CA VAL A 163 -7.34 8.51 2.75
C VAL A 163 -5.82 8.48 2.61
N LEU A 164 -5.25 7.32 2.23
CA LEU A 164 -3.82 7.19 2.01
C LEU A 164 -3.33 8.17 0.93
N TYR A 165 -4.08 8.28 -0.17
CA TYR A 165 -3.72 9.17 -1.25
C TYR A 165 -3.76 10.63 -0.83
N GLN A 166 -4.87 11.05 -0.21
CA GLN A 166 -5.09 12.43 0.22
C GLN A 166 -4.08 12.88 1.28
N ASP A 167 -3.84 12.06 2.30
CA ASP A 167 -3.14 12.49 3.51
C ASP A 167 -1.63 12.22 3.45
N GLN A 168 -1.21 11.21 2.67
CA GLN A 168 0.19 10.76 2.68
C GLN A 168 0.86 10.76 1.31
N ILE A 169 0.18 10.38 0.22
CA ILE A 169 0.84 10.16 -1.07
C ILE A 169 0.81 11.38 -1.99
N ALA A 170 -0.25 12.19 -1.98
CA ALA A 170 -0.37 13.37 -2.83
C ALA A 170 0.78 14.37 -2.65
N ARG A 171 1.39 14.44 -1.46
CA ARG A 171 2.56 15.28 -1.15
C ARG A 171 3.82 14.94 -1.96
N TYR A 172 3.89 13.74 -2.54
CA TYR A 172 4.99 13.34 -3.40
C TYR A 172 4.78 13.76 -4.86
N GLU A 173 3.66 14.41 -5.17
CA GLU A 173 3.36 15.00 -6.48
C GLU A 173 3.44 13.98 -7.64
N PRO A 174 2.71 12.85 -7.59
CA PRO A 174 2.66 11.94 -8.73
C PRO A 174 2.12 12.64 -9.98
N ASP A 175 2.72 12.35 -11.13
CA ASP A 175 2.21 12.75 -12.45
C ASP A 175 1.10 11.83 -12.92
N ILE A 176 1.15 10.57 -12.48
CA ILE A 176 0.20 9.53 -12.83
C ILE A 176 -0.19 8.80 -11.54
N THR A 177 -1.48 8.58 -11.36
CA THR A 177 -2.05 7.78 -10.28
C THR A 177 -2.80 6.61 -10.89
N VAL A 178 -2.25 5.41 -10.70
CA VAL A 178 -2.85 4.14 -11.12
C VAL A 178 -3.73 3.61 -9.99
N VAL A 179 -5.01 3.37 -10.28
CA VAL A 179 -5.99 2.91 -9.30
C VAL A 179 -6.39 1.47 -9.58
N TYR A 180 -6.14 0.60 -8.61
CA TYR A 180 -6.65 -0.76 -8.55
C TYR A 180 -7.64 -0.85 -7.38
N ALA A 181 -8.93 -0.97 -7.66
CA ALA A 181 -9.98 -0.99 -6.65
C ALA A 181 -11.09 -1.97 -7.04
N ALA A 182 -12.02 -2.26 -6.12
CA ALA A 182 -13.18 -3.12 -6.39
C ALA A 182 -12.84 -4.60 -6.70
N ALA A 183 -11.66 -5.07 -6.29
CA ALA A 183 -11.21 -6.44 -6.56
C ALA A 183 -11.69 -7.45 -5.52
N TRP A 184 -11.65 -7.10 -4.23
CA TRP A 184 -12.04 -8.01 -3.15
C TRP A 184 -12.65 -7.30 -1.94
N ASN A 185 -11.90 -6.35 -1.35
CA ASN A 185 -12.19 -5.86 -0.01
C ASN A 185 -13.45 -4.99 0.11
N ASP A 186 -13.72 -4.15 -0.89
CA ASP A 186 -14.88 -3.24 -0.89
C ASP A 186 -16.20 -4.00 -0.70
N TYR A 187 -16.38 -5.09 -1.45
CA TYR A 187 -17.63 -5.82 -1.46
C TYR A 187 -17.74 -6.85 -0.34
N LEU A 188 -16.71 -7.11 0.48
CA LEU A 188 -16.87 -8.03 1.60
C LEU A 188 -17.95 -7.52 2.57
N ALA A 189 -18.69 -8.44 3.19
CA ALA A 189 -19.58 -8.04 4.28
C ALA A 189 -18.73 -7.48 5.43
N SER A 190 -19.21 -6.41 6.03
CA SER A 190 -18.54 -5.82 7.18
C SER A 190 -18.83 -6.63 8.44
N VAL A 191 -17.87 -6.67 9.36
CA VAL A 191 -18.02 -7.28 10.69
C VAL A 191 -18.23 -6.15 11.69
N GLY A 192 -19.47 -5.97 12.13
CA GLY A 192 -19.89 -4.92 13.07
C GLY A 192 -20.02 -3.53 12.43
N MET A 193 -18.98 -3.04 11.75
CA MET A 193 -18.91 -1.68 11.20
C MET A 193 -18.36 -1.65 9.78
N THR A 194 -18.97 -0.82 8.93
CA THR A 194 -18.44 -0.48 7.60
C THR A 194 -17.14 0.31 7.73
N ASP A 195 -16.37 0.43 6.65
CA ASP A 195 -15.12 1.19 6.66
C ASP A 195 -15.42 2.68 6.92
N ALA A 196 -16.48 3.25 6.33
CA ALA A 196 -16.90 4.63 6.59
C ALA A 196 -17.27 4.87 8.07
N GLU A 197 -17.97 3.94 8.71
CA GLU A 197 -18.29 3.99 10.15
C GLU A 197 -17.00 3.93 11.00
N ARG A 198 -16.06 3.03 10.66
CA ARG A 198 -14.76 2.94 11.34
C ARG A 198 -13.99 4.25 11.25
N TYR A 199 -13.99 4.88 10.07
CA TYR A 199 -13.37 6.18 9.87
C TYR A 199 -14.08 7.28 10.66
N ALA A 200 -15.42 7.32 10.70
CA ALA A 200 -16.16 8.30 11.50
C ALA A 200 -15.85 8.17 13.01
N GLU A 201 -15.57 6.96 13.47
CA GLU A 201 -15.26 6.69 14.88
C GLU A 201 -13.76 6.60 15.21
N ARG A 202 -12.84 6.85 14.25
CA ARG A 202 -11.38 6.69 14.47
C ARG A 202 -10.80 7.68 15.47
N HIS A 203 -11.45 8.83 15.62
CA HIS A 203 -11.11 9.86 16.61
C HIS A 203 -12.09 9.88 17.80
N ALA A 204 -12.91 8.84 17.97
CA ALA A 204 -13.78 8.71 19.13
C ALA A 204 -12.95 8.60 20.42
N TRP A 205 -13.50 9.15 21.51
CA TRP A 205 -12.82 9.14 22.81
C TRP A 205 -12.81 7.70 23.36
N ARG A 206 -11.73 7.30 24.02
CA ARG A 206 -11.61 5.95 24.61
C ARG A 206 -12.73 5.70 25.62
N LEU A 207 -13.07 6.72 26.40
CA LEU A 207 -14.20 6.68 27.33
C LEU A 207 -15.55 6.50 26.64
N GLN A 208 -15.77 7.10 25.47
CA GLN A 208 -17.01 6.93 24.72
C GLN A 208 -17.18 5.48 24.27
N ARG A 209 -16.09 4.85 23.81
CA ARG A 209 -16.09 3.43 23.42
C ARG A 209 -16.31 2.50 24.62
N MET A 210 -15.63 2.76 25.74
CA MET A 210 -15.86 2.01 26.98
C MET A 210 -17.31 2.10 27.44
N LEU A 211 -17.93 3.28 27.32
CA LEU A 211 -19.33 3.47 27.63
C LEU A 211 -20.23 2.64 26.71
N TYR A 212 -20.04 2.72 25.39
CA TYR A 212 -20.82 1.91 24.42
C TYR A 212 -20.73 0.42 24.70
N ARG A 213 -19.54 -0.08 25.05
CA ARG A 213 -19.35 -1.47 25.50
C ARG A 213 -20.10 -1.78 26.78
N ALA A 214 -19.96 -0.94 27.81
CA ALA A 214 -20.61 -1.16 29.11
C ALA A 214 -22.14 -1.19 29.02
N ILE A 215 -22.73 -0.47 28.06
CA ILE A 215 -24.19 -0.42 27.85
C ILE A 215 -24.68 -1.34 26.71
N GLY A 216 -23.80 -2.19 26.15
CA GLY A 216 -24.18 -3.17 25.13
C GLY A 216 -24.49 -2.60 23.75
N LEU A 217 -24.00 -1.39 23.44
CA LEU A 217 -24.14 -0.73 22.12
C LEU A 217 -22.88 -0.87 21.26
N ASP A 218 -21.92 -1.72 21.65
CA ASP A 218 -20.71 -1.96 20.88
C ASP A 218 -20.98 -2.97 19.75
N ARG A 219 -20.88 -2.51 18.50
CA ARG A 219 -21.21 -3.31 17.30
C ARG A 219 -20.27 -4.50 17.10
N ALA A 220 -19.06 -4.46 17.67
CA ALA A 220 -18.18 -5.63 17.71
C ALA A 220 -18.80 -6.77 18.54
N THR A 221 -19.45 -6.45 19.67
CA THR A 221 -20.13 -7.44 20.52
C THR A 221 -21.33 -8.07 19.79
N GLU A 222 -22.08 -7.27 19.05
CA GLU A 222 -23.19 -7.76 18.21
C GLU A 222 -22.70 -8.71 17.11
N ALA A 223 -21.59 -8.36 16.46
CA ALA A 223 -20.97 -9.17 15.40
C ALA A 223 -20.48 -10.55 15.89
N SER A 224 -20.09 -10.68 17.16
CA SER A 224 -19.64 -11.95 17.75
C SER A 224 -20.79 -12.89 18.16
N THR A 225 -22.06 -12.49 18.02
CA THR A 225 -23.18 -13.37 18.40
C THR A 225 -23.31 -14.57 17.46
N PRO A 226 -23.72 -15.77 17.94
CA PRO A 226 -23.84 -16.96 17.09
C PRO A 226 -24.79 -16.78 15.90
N GLU A 227 -25.88 -16.04 16.08
CA GLU A 227 -26.82 -15.69 15.01
C GLU A 227 -26.12 -14.89 13.92
N MET A 228 -25.40 -13.83 14.30
CA MET A 228 -24.72 -12.97 13.34
C MET A 228 -23.58 -13.68 12.60
N GLN A 229 -22.80 -14.49 13.33
CA GLN A 229 -21.77 -15.34 12.74
C GLN A 229 -22.36 -16.33 11.72
N SER A 230 -23.53 -16.90 12.01
CA SER A 230 -24.20 -17.81 11.07
C SER A 230 -24.67 -17.08 9.80
N ARG A 231 -25.18 -15.86 9.92
CA ARG A 231 -25.61 -15.03 8.78
C ARG A 231 -24.42 -14.61 7.91
N LEU A 232 -23.32 -14.16 8.52
CA LEU A 232 -22.08 -13.82 7.82
C LEU A 232 -21.54 -15.04 7.06
N LYS A 233 -21.50 -16.21 7.68
CA LYS A 233 -21.07 -17.47 7.05
C LYS A 233 -21.95 -17.86 5.85
N ALA A 234 -23.25 -17.56 5.91
CA ALA A 234 -24.18 -17.75 4.79
C ALA A 234 -23.99 -16.73 3.64
N GLY A 235 -23.04 -15.78 3.77
CA GLY A 235 -22.75 -14.75 2.77
C GLY A 235 -23.67 -13.52 2.86
N GLU A 236 -24.44 -13.38 3.93
CA GLU A 236 -25.21 -12.16 4.19
C GLU A 236 -24.30 -11.00 4.60
N ALA A 237 -24.78 -9.77 4.40
CA ALA A 237 -24.11 -8.55 4.83
C ALA A 237 -24.99 -7.78 5.84
N PRO A 238 -25.20 -8.32 7.05
CA PRO A 238 -26.14 -7.77 8.03
C PRO A 238 -25.78 -6.36 8.50
N PHE A 239 -24.50 -6.00 8.46
CA PHE A 239 -23.99 -4.66 8.77
C PHE A 239 -23.71 -3.82 7.52
N GLY A 240 -24.16 -4.28 6.35
CA GLY A 240 -23.71 -3.76 5.06
C GLY A 240 -22.35 -4.32 4.66
N ARG A 241 -21.90 -3.91 3.47
CA ARG A 241 -20.56 -4.23 2.96
C ARG A 241 -19.54 -3.25 3.52
N ARG A 242 -18.26 -3.62 3.50
CA ARG A 242 -17.17 -2.76 3.97
C ARG A 242 -17.21 -1.39 3.32
N VAL A 243 -17.45 -1.36 2.02
CA VAL A 243 -17.73 -0.15 1.25
C VAL A 243 -18.94 -0.43 0.39
N SER A 244 -19.97 0.41 0.44
CA SER A 244 -21.11 0.31 -0.48
C SER A 244 -20.74 0.75 -1.90
N LYS A 245 -21.53 0.39 -2.92
CA LYS A 245 -21.31 0.85 -4.30
C LYS A 245 -21.32 2.38 -4.43
N GLN A 246 -22.15 3.06 -3.62
CA GLN A 246 -22.19 4.52 -3.58
C GLN A 246 -20.91 5.10 -2.98
N GLU A 247 -20.42 4.52 -1.88
CA GLU A 247 -19.17 4.94 -1.25
C GLU A 247 -17.95 4.62 -2.13
N LEU A 248 -17.92 3.48 -2.84
CA LEU A 248 -16.87 3.18 -3.80
C LEU A 248 -16.80 4.28 -4.88
N ARG A 249 -17.95 4.65 -5.46
CA ARG A 249 -17.99 5.76 -6.42
C ARG A 249 -17.50 7.05 -5.78
N ALA A 250 -17.98 7.40 -4.59
CA ALA A 250 -17.54 8.60 -3.89
C ALA A 250 -16.02 8.61 -3.58
N ASN A 251 -15.45 7.45 -3.26
CA ASN A 251 -14.02 7.30 -3.00
C ASN A 251 -13.19 7.51 -4.27
N LEU A 252 -13.64 6.95 -5.41
CA LEU A 252 -13.02 7.16 -6.71
C LEU A 252 -13.09 8.64 -7.12
N GLU A 253 -14.24 9.30 -6.94
CA GLU A 253 -14.39 10.76 -7.16
C GLU A 253 -13.48 11.59 -6.25
N GLY A 254 -13.30 11.15 -5.00
CA GLY A 254 -12.36 11.78 -4.07
C GLY A 254 -10.91 11.65 -4.55
N ILE A 255 -10.52 10.48 -5.07
CA ILE A 255 -9.18 10.26 -5.63
C ILE A 255 -8.99 11.16 -6.85
N GLN A 256 -9.98 11.24 -7.75
CA GLN A 256 -9.95 12.16 -8.89
C GLN A 256 -9.77 13.61 -8.44
N THR A 257 -10.54 14.05 -7.45
CA THR A 257 -10.46 15.41 -6.90
C THR A 257 -9.06 15.73 -6.36
N VAL A 258 -8.43 14.78 -5.67
CA VAL A 258 -7.05 14.95 -5.18
C VAL A 258 -6.06 14.97 -6.35
N ALA A 259 -6.25 14.10 -7.34
CA ALA A 259 -5.40 14.00 -8.53
C ALA A 259 -5.45 15.30 -9.36
N ASP A 260 -6.65 15.81 -9.66
CA ASP A 260 -6.86 17.07 -10.38
C ASP A 260 -6.18 18.24 -9.68
N ARG A 261 -6.27 18.30 -8.34
CA ARG A 261 -5.67 19.37 -7.54
C ARG A 261 -4.14 19.43 -7.68
N ILE A 262 -3.49 18.27 -7.83
CA ILE A 262 -2.02 18.18 -7.96
C ILE A 262 -1.56 17.99 -9.41
N GLY A 263 -2.49 17.97 -10.37
CA GLY A 263 -2.18 17.75 -11.79
C GLY A 263 -1.77 16.31 -12.13
N SER A 264 -2.18 15.32 -11.32
CA SER A 264 -1.95 13.90 -11.60
C SER A 264 -3.01 13.38 -12.58
N GLN A 265 -2.57 12.67 -13.62
CA GLN A 265 -3.47 11.91 -14.51
C GLN A 265 -3.89 10.61 -13.82
N VAL A 266 -5.15 10.20 -13.94
CA VAL A 266 -5.67 8.96 -13.34
C VAL A 266 -5.79 7.87 -14.40
N VAL A 267 -5.32 6.67 -14.08
CA VAL A 267 -5.45 5.46 -14.90
C VAL A 267 -6.05 4.36 -14.04
N CYS A 268 -7.05 3.64 -14.53
CA CYS A 268 -7.69 2.56 -13.78
C CYS A 268 -7.19 1.20 -14.28
N ILE A 269 -6.92 0.28 -13.36
CA ILE A 269 -6.81 -1.14 -13.69
C ILE A 269 -8.16 -1.76 -13.35
N LEU A 270 -8.85 -2.34 -14.33
CA LEU A 270 -9.99 -3.20 -14.08
C LEU A 270 -9.45 -4.54 -13.54
N PRO A 271 -9.71 -4.90 -12.26
CA PRO A 271 -9.09 -6.07 -11.66
C PRO A 271 -9.36 -7.35 -12.45
N PRO A 272 -8.33 -8.17 -12.76
CA PRO A 272 -8.55 -9.53 -13.19
C PRO A 272 -9.13 -10.34 -12.02
N LEU A 273 -10.16 -11.15 -12.29
CA LEU A 273 -10.73 -12.07 -11.30
C LEU A 273 -10.66 -13.50 -11.83
N PRO A 274 -10.37 -14.49 -10.96
CA PRO A 274 -10.53 -15.90 -11.33
C PRO A 274 -11.97 -16.22 -11.71
N GLU A 275 -12.16 -17.18 -12.63
CA GLU A 275 -13.47 -17.67 -13.06
C GLU A 275 -14.34 -18.08 -11.86
N LYS A 276 -13.76 -18.85 -10.94
CA LYS A 276 -14.40 -19.26 -9.68
C LYS A 276 -14.92 -18.07 -8.86
N THR A 277 -14.17 -16.98 -8.79
CA THR A 277 -14.57 -15.77 -8.06
C THR A 277 -15.73 -15.09 -8.76
N MET A 278 -15.71 -14.99 -10.08
CA MET A 278 -16.83 -14.41 -10.83
C MET A 278 -18.10 -15.23 -10.70
N ASP A 279 -17.99 -16.56 -10.65
CA ASP A 279 -19.13 -17.48 -10.50
C ASP A 279 -19.74 -17.46 -9.10
N GLU A 280 -18.90 -17.56 -8.07
CA GLU A 280 -19.34 -17.73 -6.69
C GLU A 280 -19.53 -16.39 -5.95
N ARG A 281 -18.86 -15.32 -6.39
CA ARG A 281 -18.91 -13.98 -5.78
C ARG A 281 -19.47 -12.95 -6.75
N LYS A 282 -20.71 -13.16 -7.21
CA LYS A 282 -21.38 -12.29 -8.21
C LYS A 282 -21.36 -10.80 -7.88
N TYR A 283 -21.33 -10.43 -6.59
CA TYR A 283 -21.19 -9.03 -6.16
C TYR A 283 -19.89 -8.37 -6.63
N ALA A 284 -18.82 -9.13 -6.88
CA ALA A 284 -17.58 -8.61 -7.44
C ALA A 284 -17.81 -7.98 -8.82
N LEU A 285 -18.71 -8.53 -9.63
CA LEU A 285 -19.06 -8.00 -10.96
C LEU A 285 -19.79 -6.66 -10.86
N ASP A 286 -20.70 -6.52 -9.89
CA ASP A 286 -21.39 -5.25 -9.62
C ASP A 286 -20.41 -4.13 -9.22
N TYR A 287 -19.39 -4.44 -8.41
CA TYR A 287 -18.39 -3.47 -7.97
C TYR A 287 -17.44 -3.09 -9.09
N ARG A 288 -17.05 -4.07 -9.92
CA ARG A 288 -16.30 -3.81 -11.17
C ARG A 288 -17.06 -2.91 -12.12
N ALA A 289 -18.38 -3.09 -12.26
CA ALA A 289 -19.21 -2.22 -13.08
C ALA A 289 -19.15 -0.75 -12.61
N VAL A 290 -19.13 -0.49 -11.30
CA VAL A 290 -18.95 0.87 -10.75
C VAL A 290 -17.63 1.50 -11.19
N LEU A 291 -16.53 0.73 -11.16
CA LEU A 291 -15.22 1.23 -11.62
C LEU A 291 -15.22 1.53 -13.12
N VAL A 292 -15.85 0.69 -13.93
CA VAL A 292 -15.99 0.90 -15.37
C VAL A 292 -16.83 2.14 -15.67
N GLU A 293 -17.99 2.27 -15.02
CA GLU A 293 -18.87 3.45 -15.16
C GLU A 293 -18.17 4.74 -14.75
N TYR A 294 -17.40 4.71 -13.65
CA TYR A 294 -16.57 5.83 -13.21
C TYR A 294 -15.52 6.19 -14.27
N ALA A 295 -14.74 5.22 -14.73
CA ALA A 295 -13.69 5.48 -15.71
C ALA A 295 -14.25 6.02 -17.04
N GLN A 296 -15.41 5.50 -17.48
CA GLN A 296 -16.12 6.02 -18.66
C GLN A 296 -16.62 7.44 -18.46
N ALA A 297 -17.20 7.76 -17.30
CA ALA A 297 -17.71 9.09 -16.99
C ALA A 297 -16.62 10.18 -17.01
N HIS A 298 -15.39 9.81 -16.62
CA HIS A 298 -14.22 10.70 -16.59
C HIS A 298 -13.32 10.59 -17.83
N GLY A 299 -13.63 9.69 -18.78
CA GLY A 299 -12.82 9.45 -19.97
C GLY A 299 -11.41 8.93 -19.66
N LEU A 300 -11.26 8.17 -18.58
CA LEU A 300 -9.96 7.68 -18.09
C LEU A 300 -9.46 6.49 -18.90
N PRO A 301 -8.13 6.37 -19.11
CA PRO A 301 -7.54 5.13 -19.60
C PRO A 301 -7.84 3.96 -18.64
N VAL A 302 -8.24 2.81 -19.19
CA VAL A 302 -8.52 1.59 -18.44
C VAL A 302 -7.65 0.45 -18.97
N VAL A 303 -6.87 -0.15 -18.08
CA VAL A 303 -6.19 -1.43 -18.31
C VAL A 303 -7.15 -2.55 -17.98
N ASP A 304 -7.66 -3.25 -18.99
CA ASP A 304 -8.54 -4.40 -18.80
C ASP A 304 -7.75 -5.65 -18.37
N GLY A 305 -7.57 -5.82 -17.06
CA GLY A 305 -6.84 -6.96 -16.50
C GLY A 305 -7.47 -8.30 -16.87
N THR A 306 -8.80 -8.40 -16.95
CA THR A 306 -9.48 -9.64 -17.38
C THR A 306 -9.13 -9.96 -18.83
N GLY A 307 -9.25 -8.97 -19.72
CA GLY A 307 -8.90 -9.13 -21.14
C GLY A 307 -7.44 -9.56 -21.34
N VAL A 308 -6.50 -9.02 -20.55
CA VAL A 308 -5.08 -9.41 -20.58
C VAL A 308 -4.91 -10.89 -20.22
N PHE A 309 -5.53 -11.34 -19.12
CA PHE A 309 -5.37 -12.71 -18.63
C PHE A 309 -6.04 -13.73 -19.56
N ASP A 310 -7.23 -13.41 -20.07
CA ASP A 310 -7.93 -14.25 -21.04
C ASP A 310 -7.21 -14.34 -22.39
N SER A 311 -6.54 -13.27 -22.81
CA SER A 311 -5.75 -13.28 -24.05
C SER A 311 -4.52 -14.17 -23.92
N TYR A 312 -3.80 -14.12 -22.79
CA TYR A 312 -2.72 -15.06 -22.51
C TYR A 312 -3.22 -16.51 -22.50
N ARG A 313 -4.31 -16.78 -21.77
CA ARG A 313 -4.86 -18.13 -21.63
C ARG A 313 -5.26 -18.71 -22.99
N ARG A 314 -5.99 -17.93 -23.81
CA ARG A 314 -6.38 -18.34 -25.17
C ARG A 314 -5.17 -18.62 -26.04
N ALA A 315 -4.18 -17.74 -26.06
CA ALA A 315 -2.97 -17.93 -26.86
C ALA A 315 -2.20 -19.20 -26.49
N ARG A 316 -2.15 -19.57 -25.20
CA ARG A 316 -1.55 -20.84 -24.75
C ARG A 316 -2.34 -22.07 -25.21
N LEU A 317 -3.67 -22.01 -25.05
CA LEU A 317 -4.55 -23.11 -25.47
C LEU A 317 -4.51 -23.32 -27.00
N ASP A 318 -4.51 -22.23 -27.78
CA ASP A 318 -4.39 -22.28 -29.24
C ASP A 318 -3.03 -22.88 -29.69
N ALA A 319 -1.99 -22.71 -28.88
CA ALA A 319 -0.69 -23.33 -29.07
C ALA A 319 -0.62 -24.80 -28.59
N GLY A 320 -1.70 -25.36 -28.05
CA GLY A 320 -1.72 -26.70 -27.47
C GLY A 320 -1.00 -26.82 -26.13
N GLU A 321 -0.72 -25.70 -25.46
CA GLU A 321 -0.06 -25.63 -24.17
C GLU A 321 -1.07 -25.58 -23.02
N THR A 322 -0.72 -26.13 -21.86
CA THR A 322 -1.48 -25.89 -20.63
C THR A 322 -1.07 -24.53 -20.05
N PRO A 323 -1.99 -23.56 -19.93
CA PRO A 323 -1.67 -22.24 -19.40
C PRO A 323 -1.17 -22.34 -17.95
N ALA A 324 -0.09 -21.62 -17.64
CA ALA A 324 0.38 -21.50 -16.26
C ALA A 324 -0.65 -20.73 -15.40
N PRO A 325 -0.74 -21.02 -14.08
CA PRO A 325 -1.70 -20.35 -13.20
C PRO A 325 -1.39 -18.85 -13.10
N LEU A 326 -2.41 -18.03 -13.36
CA LEU A 326 -2.31 -16.56 -13.29
C LEU A 326 -2.72 -16.00 -11.92
N PHE A 327 -3.26 -16.83 -11.04
CA PHE A 327 -3.66 -16.48 -9.68
C PHE A 327 -3.12 -17.49 -8.68
N LEU A 328 -2.83 -17.02 -7.47
CA LEU A 328 -2.45 -17.84 -6.33
C LEU A 328 -3.68 -18.41 -5.60
N ASP A 329 -4.78 -17.67 -5.63
CA ASP A 329 -6.02 -18.00 -4.94
C ASP A 329 -7.23 -17.32 -5.62
N TRP A 330 -8.24 -16.93 -4.84
CA TRP A 330 -9.47 -16.29 -5.28
C TRP A 330 -9.31 -14.87 -5.83
N VAL A 331 -8.16 -14.22 -5.66
CA VAL A 331 -8.00 -12.83 -6.13
C VAL A 331 -6.55 -12.44 -6.45
N HIS A 332 -5.55 -13.05 -5.79
CA HIS A 332 -4.17 -12.58 -5.88
C HIS A 332 -3.51 -13.06 -7.18
N PRO A 333 -3.00 -12.15 -8.03
CA PRO A 333 -2.23 -12.54 -9.21
C PRO A 333 -0.95 -13.29 -8.83
N SER A 334 -0.56 -14.27 -9.65
CA SER A 334 0.74 -14.93 -9.52
C SER A 334 1.86 -14.00 -10.03
N VAL A 335 3.12 -14.40 -9.85
CA VAL A 335 4.28 -13.71 -10.46
C VAL A 335 4.06 -13.48 -11.97
N LEU A 336 3.53 -14.48 -12.68
CA LEU A 336 3.20 -14.34 -14.10
C LEU A 336 2.05 -13.35 -14.34
N GLY A 337 1.00 -13.40 -13.50
CA GLY A 337 -0.10 -12.44 -13.55
C GLY A 337 0.39 -10.99 -13.35
N HIS A 338 1.29 -10.75 -12.40
CA HIS A 338 1.94 -9.45 -12.21
C HIS A 338 2.75 -9.00 -13.42
N ARG A 339 3.50 -9.89 -14.07
CA ARG A 339 4.26 -9.54 -15.29
C ARG A 339 3.34 -9.13 -16.44
N LEU A 340 2.24 -9.86 -16.65
CA LEU A 340 1.24 -9.53 -17.67
C LEU A 340 0.54 -8.19 -17.38
N LEU A 341 0.19 -7.92 -16.10
CA LEU A 341 -0.32 -6.62 -15.70
C LEU A 341 0.69 -5.51 -15.93
N ALA A 342 1.97 -5.75 -15.62
CA ALA A 342 3.02 -4.78 -15.84
C ALA A 342 3.20 -4.43 -17.33
N ASP A 343 3.03 -5.39 -18.24
CA ASP A 343 3.09 -5.15 -19.69
C ASP A 343 1.95 -4.21 -20.10
N ALA A 344 0.72 -4.56 -19.74
CA ALA A 344 -0.46 -3.80 -20.13
C ALA A 344 -0.51 -2.40 -19.47
N VAL A 345 -0.04 -2.28 -18.22
CA VAL A 345 0.07 -0.98 -17.55
C VAL A 345 1.16 -0.13 -18.19
N PHE A 346 2.33 -0.71 -18.53
CA PHE A 346 3.37 0.02 -19.26
C PHE A 346 2.82 0.62 -20.57
N ASP A 347 2.11 -0.17 -21.37
CA ASP A 347 1.53 0.28 -22.64
C ASP A 347 0.52 1.42 -22.44
N ALA A 348 -0.25 1.39 -21.34
CA ALA A 348 -1.20 2.46 -21.00
C ALA A 348 -0.52 3.73 -20.47
N LEU A 349 0.61 3.61 -19.76
CA LEU A 349 1.29 4.75 -19.15
C LEU A 349 2.29 5.43 -20.08
N ALA A 350 2.95 4.69 -20.98
CA ALA A 350 4.01 5.24 -21.85
C ALA A 350 3.56 6.50 -22.64
N PRO A 351 2.33 6.57 -23.21
CA PRO A 351 1.86 7.77 -23.90
C PRO A 351 1.55 8.96 -22.97
N LEU A 352 1.40 8.72 -21.67
CA LEU A 352 1.04 9.74 -20.67
C LEU A 352 2.25 10.38 -20.02
N ILE A 353 3.46 9.83 -20.26
CA ILE A 353 4.71 10.36 -19.72
C ILE A 353 4.90 11.78 -20.25
N PRO A 354 4.90 12.81 -19.37
CA PRO A 354 4.99 14.20 -19.81
C PRO A 354 6.32 14.45 -20.55
N ASP A 355 6.28 15.04 -21.74
CA ASP A 355 7.51 15.45 -22.41
C ASP A 355 8.06 16.73 -21.75
N ARG A 356 9.10 16.56 -20.92
CA ARG A 356 9.74 17.65 -20.18
C ARG A 356 11.21 17.71 -20.61
N PRO A 357 11.61 18.70 -21.42
CA PRO A 357 13.00 18.80 -21.86
C PRO A 357 13.90 19.05 -20.66
N ASN A 358 15.05 18.35 -20.61
CA ASN A 358 16.06 18.59 -19.60
C ASN A 358 16.88 19.84 -19.97
N PRO A 359 16.81 20.94 -19.19
CA PRO A 359 17.55 22.15 -19.52
C PRO A 359 19.05 22.05 -19.19
N GLU A 360 19.47 21.00 -18.47
CA GLU A 360 20.84 20.83 -18.00
C GLU A 360 21.51 19.60 -18.63
N THR A 361 22.83 19.62 -18.79
CA THR A 361 23.64 18.48 -19.23
C THR A 361 24.30 17.84 -18.00
N PRO A 362 24.39 16.50 -17.89
CA PRO A 362 25.00 15.87 -16.73
C PRO A 362 26.41 16.39 -16.53
N SER A 363 26.65 16.96 -15.35
CA SER A 363 27.93 17.59 -14.99
C SER A 363 28.87 16.63 -14.25
N ILE A 364 28.46 15.36 -14.15
CA ILE A 364 29.24 14.25 -13.63
C ILE A 364 29.70 13.38 -14.78
N ARG A 365 30.80 12.66 -14.57
CA ARG A 365 31.31 11.67 -15.51
C ARG A 365 31.51 10.36 -14.76
N LEU A 366 31.10 9.26 -15.38
CA LEU A 366 31.38 7.92 -14.88
C LEU A 366 32.48 7.31 -15.73
N ASP A 367 33.53 6.83 -15.06
CA ASP A 367 34.75 6.34 -15.70
C ASP A 367 34.87 4.82 -15.65
N SER A 368 34.60 4.23 -14.48
CA SER A 368 34.67 2.78 -14.27
C SER A 368 33.86 2.37 -13.02
N PHE A 369 33.79 1.07 -12.77
CA PHE A 369 33.22 0.50 -11.57
C PHE A 369 33.90 -0.82 -11.23
N GLU A 370 33.97 -1.18 -9.95
CA GLU A 370 34.51 -2.45 -9.47
C GLU A 370 33.58 -3.06 -8.41
N PRO A 371 33.37 -4.39 -8.42
CA PRO A 371 33.89 -5.35 -9.40
C PRO A 371 33.15 -5.29 -10.74
N HIS A 372 33.78 -5.76 -11.83
CA HIS A 372 33.15 -5.90 -13.15
C HIS A 372 32.29 -7.16 -13.30
N GLU A 373 32.38 -8.08 -12.33
CA GLU A 373 31.62 -9.31 -12.29
C GLU A 373 31.14 -9.58 -10.86
N VAL A 374 29.87 -9.99 -10.72
CA VAL A 374 29.27 -10.40 -9.45
C VAL A 374 28.44 -11.68 -9.62
N ALA A 375 28.37 -12.50 -8.58
CA ALA A 375 27.43 -13.61 -8.54
C ALA A 375 26.00 -13.08 -8.34
N ALA A 376 25.01 -13.70 -8.99
CA ALA A 376 23.60 -13.44 -8.73
C ALA A 376 23.27 -13.72 -7.26
N LEU A 377 22.35 -12.94 -6.68
CA LEU A 377 21.96 -13.02 -5.26
C LEU A 377 23.08 -12.70 -4.24
N SER A 378 24.21 -12.12 -4.68
CA SER A 378 25.35 -11.89 -3.78
C SER A 378 25.19 -10.69 -2.85
N GLY A 379 24.34 -9.72 -3.17
CA GLY A 379 24.33 -8.42 -2.48
C GLY A 379 25.73 -7.80 -2.45
N ALA A 380 26.51 -7.99 -3.52
CA ALA A 380 27.90 -7.55 -3.56
C ALA A 380 27.98 -6.02 -3.47
N ALA A 381 28.98 -5.53 -2.73
CA ALA A 381 29.32 -4.12 -2.76
C ALA A 381 29.88 -3.76 -4.14
N ILE A 382 29.49 -2.59 -4.65
CA ILE A 382 30.05 -1.99 -5.86
C ILE A 382 30.60 -0.60 -5.55
N GLU A 383 31.78 -0.31 -6.07
CA GLU A 383 32.40 1.02 -6.07
C GLU A 383 32.38 1.55 -7.50
N ILE A 384 31.92 2.79 -7.66
CA ILE A 384 31.79 3.47 -8.95
C ILE A 384 32.72 4.66 -8.94
N HIS A 385 33.58 4.72 -9.96
CA HIS A 385 34.61 5.73 -10.12
C HIS A 385 34.21 6.74 -11.19
N GLY A 386 34.49 8.01 -10.92
CA GLY A 386 34.15 9.08 -11.83
C GLY A 386 34.64 10.44 -11.34
N SER A 387 33.96 11.50 -11.79
CA SER A 387 34.21 12.86 -11.36
C SER A 387 32.92 13.67 -11.24
N GLY A 388 32.94 14.71 -10.40
CA GLY A 388 31.81 15.59 -10.14
C GLY A 388 30.87 15.12 -9.02
N PHE A 389 31.29 14.15 -8.20
CA PHE A 389 30.48 13.61 -7.10
C PHE A 389 30.50 14.46 -5.82
N ASP A 390 31.41 15.43 -5.73
CA ASP A 390 31.55 16.39 -4.63
C ASP A 390 30.42 17.42 -4.56
N ARG A 391 29.60 17.52 -5.61
CA ARG A 391 28.44 18.41 -5.62
C ARG A 391 27.34 17.88 -4.69
N PRO A 392 26.65 18.78 -3.95
CA PRO A 392 25.44 18.39 -3.23
C PRO A 392 24.46 17.73 -4.21
N GLN A 393 24.01 16.52 -3.88
CA GLN A 393 23.08 15.74 -4.71
C GLN A 393 23.63 15.45 -6.12
N ALA A 394 24.89 15.04 -6.22
CA ALA A 394 25.56 14.73 -7.48
C ALA A 394 24.82 13.68 -8.34
N PHE A 395 24.04 12.79 -7.73
CA PHE A 395 23.20 11.83 -8.41
C PHE A 395 21.88 11.57 -7.67
N ASP A 396 20.89 11.12 -8.42
CA ASP A 396 19.56 10.75 -7.91
C ASP A 396 19.47 9.26 -7.62
N ARG A 397 19.89 8.42 -8.58
CA ARG A 397 19.99 6.97 -8.42
C ARG A 397 21.14 6.43 -9.25
N VAL A 398 21.70 5.32 -8.80
CA VAL A 398 22.59 4.48 -9.61
C VAL A 398 21.79 3.24 -10.03
N TRP A 399 21.82 2.90 -11.31
CA TRP A 399 21.18 1.74 -11.88
C TRP A 399 22.20 0.78 -12.46
N ILE A 400 21.93 -0.50 -12.32
CA ILE A 400 22.66 -1.58 -12.96
C ILE A 400 21.61 -2.44 -13.67
N GLY A 401 21.59 -2.33 -14.99
CA GLY A 401 20.54 -2.94 -15.81
C GLY A 401 19.16 -2.49 -15.37
N GLY A 402 18.36 -3.46 -14.93
CA GLY A 402 16.98 -3.26 -14.49
C GLY A 402 16.76 -2.91 -13.02
N GLY A 403 17.80 -2.89 -12.20
CA GLY A 403 17.68 -2.63 -10.77
C GLY A 403 18.48 -1.40 -10.34
N TRP A 404 18.07 -0.77 -9.24
CA TRP A 404 18.81 0.34 -8.63
C TRP A 404 19.76 -0.17 -7.53
N VAL A 405 20.93 0.44 -7.43
CA VAL A 405 21.93 0.11 -6.41
C VAL A 405 21.44 0.55 -5.04
N HIS A 406 21.33 -0.41 -4.12
CA HIS A 406 20.88 -0.16 -2.76
C HIS A 406 21.94 0.61 -1.98
N ASP A 407 21.48 1.50 -1.09
CA ASP A 407 22.32 2.32 -0.19
C ASP A 407 23.46 3.08 -0.88
N ALA A 408 23.25 3.44 -2.15
CA ALA A 408 24.21 4.23 -2.92
C ALA A 408 24.48 5.59 -2.26
N HIS A 409 25.74 5.87 -1.94
CA HIS A 409 26.17 7.14 -1.34
C HIS A 409 27.53 7.57 -1.88
N VAL A 410 27.76 8.89 -1.91
CA VAL A 410 29.06 9.47 -2.26
C VAL A 410 30.06 9.17 -1.13
N VAL A 411 31.21 8.60 -1.49
CA VAL A 411 32.34 8.39 -0.57
C VAL A 411 33.25 9.62 -0.59
N ASP A 412 33.58 10.12 -1.79
CA ASP A 412 34.35 11.33 -2.02
C ASP A 412 34.08 11.89 -3.44
N ALA A 413 34.85 12.90 -3.85
CA ALA A 413 34.69 13.60 -5.13
C ALA A 413 34.75 12.69 -6.38
N THR A 414 35.32 11.49 -6.25
CA THR A 414 35.53 10.56 -7.37
C THR A 414 34.93 9.18 -7.16
N ARG A 415 34.31 8.91 -5.99
CA ARG A 415 33.75 7.58 -5.69
C ARG A 415 32.32 7.59 -5.13
N ILE A 416 31.51 6.66 -5.63
CA ILE A 416 30.20 6.28 -5.08
C ILE A 416 30.28 4.82 -4.65
N ARG A 417 29.66 4.47 -3.53
CA ARG A 417 29.57 3.09 -3.06
C ARG A 417 28.13 2.70 -2.80
N GLY A 418 27.80 1.45 -3.12
CA GLY A 418 26.51 0.87 -2.78
C GLY A 418 26.52 -0.64 -2.93
N THR A 419 25.33 -1.23 -2.99
CA THR A 419 25.11 -2.67 -3.04
C THR A 419 24.36 -3.02 -4.32
N VAL A 420 24.90 -3.95 -5.11
CA VAL A 420 24.26 -4.40 -6.36
C VAL A 420 22.90 -5.03 -6.04
N PRO A 421 21.82 -4.65 -6.75
CA PRO A 421 20.51 -5.24 -6.54
C PRO A 421 20.47 -6.69 -7.02
N LEU A 422 19.39 -7.38 -6.70
CA LEU A 422 19.12 -8.68 -7.30
C LEU A 422 18.90 -8.51 -8.81
N LEU A 423 19.78 -9.11 -9.60
CA LEU A 423 19.74 -9.05 -11.06
C LEU A 423 19.77 -10.46 -11.65
N PRO A 424 19.08 -10.68 -12.77
CA PRO A 424 19.19 -11.93 -13.51
C PRO A 424 20.59 -12.11 -14.09
N VAL A 425 21.00 -13.36 -14.35
CA VAL A 425 22.27 -13.67 -15.00
C VAL A 425 22.33 -13.00 -16.38
N GLY A 426 23.41 -12.29 -16.67
CA GLY A 426 23.57 -11.53 -17.91
C GLY A 426 24.50 -10.32 -17.80
N GLN A 427 24.50 -9.49 -18.85
CA GLN A 427 25.22 -8.23 -18.91
C GLN A 427 24.26 -7.07 -18.61
N HIS A 428 24.66 -6.16 -17.72
CA HIS A 428 23.81 -5.08 -17.23
C HIS A 428 24.52 -3.74 -17.28
N ASP A 429 23.95 -2.77 -17.99
CA ASP A 429 24.56 -1.45 -18.13
C ASP A 429 24.54 -0.68 -16.81
N VAL A 430 25.67 -0.08 -16.46
CA VAL A 430 25.80 0.78 -15.27
C VAL A 430 25.51 2.23 -15.66
N ARG A 431 24.52 2.83 -15.00
CA ARG A 431 23.99 4.15 -15.30
C ARG A 431 23.85 4.97 -14.03
N ILE A 432 24.22 6.25 -14.06
CA ILE A 432 23.87 7.20 -13.01
C ILE A 432 22.79 8.13 -13.53
N ILE A 433 21.66 8.16 -12.83
CA ILE A 433 20.61 9.14 -13.04
C ILE A 433 20.98 10.40 -12.27
N THR A 434 20.97 11.53 -12.95
CA THR A 434 21.14 12.87 -12.37
C THR A 434 19.96 13.76 -12.78
N ARG A 435 19.81 14.91 -12.10
CA ARG A 435 18.84 15.94 -12.48
C ARG A 435 18.97 16.35 -13.94
N ALA A 436 20.20 16.37 -14.44
CA ALA A 436 20.56 16.80 -15.78
C ALA A 436 20.56 15.65 -16.80
N GLY A 437 20.09 14.45 -16.43
CA GLY A 437 19.95 13.30 -17.30
C GLY A 437 20.80 12.11 -16.87
N VAL A 438 20.94 11.12 -17.74
CA VAL A 438 21.64 9.86 -17.43
C VAL A 438 23.06 9.86 -17.96
N VAL A 439 23.97 9.37 -17.12
CA VAL A 439 25.39 9.17 -17.42
C VAL A 439 25.66 7.68 -17.49
N HIS A 440 26.11 7.21 -18.65
CA HIS A 440 26.42 5.81 -18.89
C HIS A 440 27.90 5.53 -18.63
N ALA A 441 28.18 4.35 -18.08
CA ALA A 441 29.56 3.86 -17.90
C ALA A 441 30.29 3.55 -19.21
N GLY A 442 29.55 3.28 -20.28
CA GLY A 442 30.10 2.67 -21.50
C GLY A 442 30.61 1.23 -21.30
N ALA A 443 30.35 0.63 -20.13
CA ALA A 443 30.69 -0.74 -19.78
C ALA A 443 29.53 -1.39 -18.99
N SER A 444 29.41 -2.72 -19.09
CA SER A 444 28.34 -3.49 -18.47
C SER A 444 28.90 -4.37 -17.34
N LEU A 445 28.13 -4.52 -16.25
CA LEU A 445 28.41 -5.44 -15.17
C LEU A 445 27.97 -6.86 -15.58
N ALA A 446 28.87 -7.83 -15.43
CA ALA A 446 28.54 -9.24 -15.62
C ALA A 446 27.93 -9.83 -14.34
N VAL A 447 26.71 -10.34 -14.43
CA VAL A 447 26.07 -11.11 -13.35
C VAL A 447 26.15 -12.59 -13.70
N THR A 448 26.92 -13.36 -12.94
CA THR A 448 27.15 -14.79 -13.17
C THR A 448 26.30 -15.66 -12.23
N PRO A 449 26.01 -16.93 -12.59
CA PRO A 449 25.31 -17.85 -11.70
C PRO A 449 26.05 -17.94 -10.36
N PRO A 450 25.33 -18.09 -9.22
CA PRO A 450 26.00 -18.29 -7.95
C PRO A 450 26.87 -19.56 -8.03
N PRO A 451 28.06 -19.55 -7.39
CA PRO A 451 28.90 -20.74 -7.35
C PRO A 451 28.08 -21.91 -6.79
N ALA A 452 28.17 -23.08 -7.44
CA ALA A 452 27.41 -24.25 -7.06
C ALA A 452 27.60 -24.52 -5.57
N GLN A 453 26.55 -24.28 -4.78
CA GLN A 453 26.54 -24.73 -3.40
C GLN A 453 26.61 -26.25 -3.45
N HIS A 454 27.65 -26.83 -2.84
CA HIS A 454 27.68 -28.28 -2.61
C HIS A 454 26.34 -28.68 -1.99
N PRO A 455 25.67 -29.73 -2.50
CA PRO A 455 24.40 -30.15 -1.94
C PRO A 455 24.61 -30.42 -0.45
N ILE A 456 23.95 -29.63 0.39
CA ILE A 456 23.75 -29.99 1.79
C ILE A 456 22.89 -31.24 1.71
N THR A 457 23.53 -32.39 1.87
CA THR A 457 22.85 -33.65 2.14
C THR A 457 22.14 -33.45 3.47
N ALA A 458 20.86 -33.11 3.40
CA ALA A 458 19.97 -33.26 4.53
C ALA A 458 19.92 -34.76 4.83
N GLU A 459 20.76 -35.24 5.76
CA GLU A 459 20.53 -36.51 6.42
C GLU A 459 19.19 -36.41 7.15
N VAL A 460 18.15 -36.92 6.50
CA VAL A 460 16.90 -37.26 7.16
C VAL A 460 17.24 -38.37 8.16
N ARG A 461 17.50 -37.98 9.41
CA ARG A 461 17.42 -38.92 10.52
C ARG A 461 15.96 -39.31 10.69
N THR A 462 15.60 -40.45 10.12
CA THR A 462 14.43 -41.22 10.56
C THR A 462 14.62 -41.52 12.04
N VAL A 463 13.79 -40.91 12.88
CA VAL A 463 13.63 -41.32 14.28
C VAL A 463 12.66 -42.49 14.26
N ASP A 464 13.21 -43.70 14.30
CA ASP A 464 12.48 -44.87 14.79
C ASP A 464 12.47 -44.81 16.33
N GLY A 465 11.27 -44.88 16.92
CA GLY A 465 11.04 -44.90 18.36
C GLY A 465 9.60 -44.66 18.72
#